data_AF-A0A355SK18-F1
#
_entry.id   AF-A0A355SK18-F1
#
_cell.length_a   1.000
_cell.length_b   1.000
_cell.length_c   1.000
_cell.angle_alpha   90.00
_cell.angle_beta   90.00
_cell.angle_gamma   90.00
#
_symmetry.space_group_name_H-M   'P 1'
#
loop_
_entity.id
_entity.type
_entity.pdbx_description
1 polymer ?
#
loop_
_entity_poly.entity_id
_entity_poly.type
_entity_poly.pdbx_seq_one_letter_code
_entity_poly.pdbx_strand_id
1 'polypeptide(L)'
;MRAVVVSHGMIKEFESAREIMKSGDIVICADGGAEYAIRCGITPDVLIGDFDSIDSEILNKIKNLNCKIIKYPKEKDYTDTELAVNYA
;
A
#
# COMPACT_ATOMS: atom_id res chain seq x y z
N MET A 1 -5.49 -6.90 17.03
CA MET A 1 -5.00 -5.93 16.03
C MET A 1 -5.06 -6.63 14.68
N ARG A 2 -5.52 -5.94 13.62
CA ARG A 2 -5.67 -6.53 12.28
C ARG A 2 -4.85 -5.70 11.29
N ALA A 3 -4.15 -6.37 10.38
CA ALA A 3 -3.47 -5.74 9.27
C ALA A 3 -4.21 -6.05 7.97
N VAL A 4 -4.27 -5.08 7.06
CA VAL A 4 -4.80 -5.22 5.71
C VAL A 4 -3.67 -4.95 4.73
N VAL A 5 -3.30 -5.96 3.94
CA VAL A 5 -2.31 -5.82 2.88
C VAL A 5 -3.01 -5.50 1.57
N VAL A 6 -2.59 -4.41 0.93
CA VAL A 6 -3.13 -3.96 -0.37
C VAL A 6 -2.03 -4.10 -1.42
N SER A 7 -2.20 -5.04 -2.34
CA SER A 7 -1.29 -5.27 -3.47
C SER A 7 -1.74 -4.54 -4.75
N HIS A 8 -0.86 -4.47 -5.74
CA HIS A 8 -1.13 -3.81 -7.02
C HIS A 8 -1.84 -4.74 -8.02
N GLY A 9 -3.08 -5.12 -7.69
CA GLY A 9 -4.00 -5.86 -8.59
C GLY A 9 -4.90 -4.92 -9.40
N MET A 10 -6.00 -5.44 -9.97
CA MET A 10 -7.04 -4.63 -10.62
C MET A 10 -8.27 -4.53 -9.70
N ILE A 11 -8.48 -3.39 -9.04
CA ILE A 11 -9.68 -3.16 -8.22
C ILE A 11 -10.72 -2.39 -9.03
N LYS A 12 -11.87 -3.00 -9.26
CA LYS A 12 -13.02 -2.38 -9.95
C LYS A 12 -14.02 -1.76 -8.98
N GLU A 13 -14.11 -2.31 -7.77
CA GLU A 13 -15.12 -1.95 -6.75
C GLU A 13 -14.43 -1.35 -5.52
N PHE A 14 -14.25 -0.03 -5.53
CA PHE A 14 -13.55 0.69 -4.46
C PHE A 14 -14.33 0.73 -3.14
N GLU A 15 -15.66 0.70 -3.18
CA GLU A 15 -16.48 0.68 -1.96
C GLU A 15 -16.27 -0.62 -1.16
N SER A 16 -16.27 -1.77 -1.83
CA SER A 16 -15.99 -3.06 -1.20
C SER A 16 -14.60 -3.10 -0.56
N ALA A 17 -13.59 -2.53 -1.22
CA ALA A 17 -12.24 -2.42 -0.66
C ALA A 17 -12.20 -1.53 0.58
N ARG A 18 -12.94 -0.41 0.56
CA ARG A 18 -13.08 0.50 1.70
C ARG A 18 -13.78 -0.15 2.89
N GLU A 19 -14.79 -0.99 2.67
CA GLU A 19 -15.47 -1.72 3.74
C GLU A 19 -14.58 -2.74 4.46
N ILE A 20 -13.56 -3.27 3.77
CA ILE A 20 -12.57 -4.19 4.35
C ILE A 20 -11.62 -3.42 5.28
N MET A 21 -11.14 -2.24 4.84
CA MET A 21 -10.23 -1.37 5.57
C MET A 21 -10.98 -0.50 6.60
N LYS A 22 -11.13 -1.03 7.81
CA LYS A 22 -11.91 -0.41 8.89
C LYS A 22 -11.02 0.42 9.82
N SER A 23 -11.66 1.29 10.61
CA SER A 23 -10.98 2.04 11.67
C SER A 23 -10.30 1.08 12.66
N GLY A 24 -9.02 1.30 12.95
CA GLY A 24 -8.22 0.46 13.85
C GLY A 24 -7.43 -0.65 13.14
N ASP A 25 -7.56 -0.79 11.82
CA ASP A 25 -6.67 -1.62 11.02
C ASP A 25 -5.34 -0.90 10.76
N ILE A 26 -4.27 -1.69 10.60
CA ILE A 26 -3.01 -1.21 10.01
C ILE A 26 -3.07 -1.51 8.51
N VAL A 27 -2.96 -0.47 7.68
CA VAL A 27 -3.00 -0.59 6.22
C VAL A 27 -1.58 -0.58 5.66
N ILE A 28 -1.18 -1.71 5.08
CA ILE A 28 0.15 -1.92 4.49
C ILE A 28 -0.02 -2.06 2.98
N CYS A 29 0.55 -1.15 2.22
CA CYS A 29 0.48 -1.15 0.77
C CYS A 29 1.78 -1.68 0.16
N ALA A 30 1.65 -2.63 -0.76
CA ALA A 30 2.74 -3.10 -1.60
C ALA A 30 2.75 -2.31 -2.90
N ASP A 31 3.83 -1.55 -3.11
CA ASP A 31 4.08 -0.70 -4.27
C ASP A 31 2.83 0.08 -4.74
N GLY A 32 2.39 -0.09 -5.99
CA GLY A 32 1.24 0.60 -6.55
C GLY A 32 -0.09 0.25 -5.87
N GLY A 33 -0.15 -0.72 -4.95
CA GLY A 33 -1.33 -0.96 -4.11
C GLY A 33 -1.73 0.28 -3.30
N ALA A 34 -0.80 1.19 -3.04
CA ALA A 34 -1.05 2.44 -2.33
C ALA A 34 -2.04 3.37 -3.04
N GLU A 35 -2.13 3.27 -4.36
CA GLU A 35 -3.10 4.01 -5.16
C GLU A 35 -4.54 3.70 -4.71
N TYR A 36 -4.83 2.44 -4.44
CA TYR A 36 -6.16 2.01 -4.02
C TYR A 36 -6.53 2.55 -2.65
N ALA A 37 -5.61 2.51 -1.69
CA ALA A 37 -5.82 3.09 -0.36
C ALA A 37 -6.13 4.60 -0.47
N ILE A 38 -5.31 5.34 -1.24
CA ILE A 38 -5.51 6.79 -1.44
C ILE A 38 -6.85 7.09 -2.12
N ARG A 39 -7.24 6.31 -3.14
CA ARG A 39 -8.54 6.43 -3.81
C ARG A 39 -9.71 6.10 -2.88
N CYS A 40 -9.53 5.22 -1.91
CA CYS A 40 -10.53 4.93 -0.86
C CYS A 40 -10.57 6.00 0.25
N GLY A 41 -9.76 7.06 0.16
CA GLY A 41 -9.66 8.11 1.18
C GLY A 41 -8.89 7.67 2.42
N ILE A 42 -8.07 6.62 2.31
CA ILE A 42 -7.30 6.04 3.41
C ILE A 42 -5.83 6.39 3.20
N THR A 43 -5.18 6.85 4.26
CA THR A 43 -3.72 7.03 4.27
C THR A 43 -3.09 5.70 4.68
N PRO A 44 -2.21 5.09 3.86
CA PRO A 44 -1.48 3.90 4.27
C PRO A 44 -0.63 4.19 5.51
N ASP A 45 -0.59 3.25 6.44
CA ASP A 45 0.34 3.32 7.57
C ASP A 45 1.76 2.99 7.10
N VAL A 46 1.86 2.05 6.15
CA VAL A 46 3.15 1.59 5.59
C VAL A 46 3.03 1.39 4.09
N LEU A 47 4.05 1.85 3.36
CA LEU A 47 4.23 1.62 1.93
C LEU A 47 5.55 0.89 1.70
N ILE A 48 5.51 -0.29 1.09
CA ILE A 48 6.67 -1.16 0.87
C ILE A 48 6.84 -1.46 -0.60
N GLY A 49 8.04 -1.26 -1.13
CA GLY A 49 8.40 -1.76 -2.46
C GLY A 49 9.57 -1.02 -3.11
N ASP A 50 9.80 -1.28 -4.39
CA ASP A 50 10.81 -0.54 -5.18
C ASP A 50 10.24 0.72 -5.86
N PHE A 51 8.91 0.85 -5.88
CA PHE A 51 8.15 1.98 -6.38
C PHE A 51 8.18 2.13 -7.90
N ASP A 52 8.28 1.03 -8.63
CA ASP A 52 8.27 1.04 -10.09
C ASP A 52 6.85 0.96 -10.70
N SER A 53 5.86 0.50 -9.95
CA SER A 53 4.47 0.37 -10.39
C SER A 53 3.54 1.44 -9.80
N ILE A 54 4.01 2.29 -8.89
CA ILE A 54 3.24 3.39 -8.32
C ILE A 54 3.34 4.67 -9.16
N ASP A 55 2.21 5.35 -9.34
CA ASP A 55 2.18 6.68 -9.95
C ASP A 55 2.98 7.71 -9.11
N SER A 56 3.75 8.55 -9.79
CA SER A 56 4.66 9.50 -9.15
C SER A 56 3.95 10.60 -8.35
N GLU A 57 2.75 11.03 -8.76
CA GLU A 57 1.95 12.01 -8.02
C GLU A 57 1.41 11.40 -6.73
N ILE A 58 0.95 10.14 -6.80
CA ILE A 58 0.49 9.40 -5.63
C ILE A 58 1.65 9.18 -4.64
N LEU A 59 2.81 8.74 -5.13
CA LEU A 59 3.98 8.55 -4.28
C LEU A 59 4.39 9.86 -3.59
N ASN A 60 4.40 10.98 -4.32
CA ASN A 60 4.71 12.30 -3.75
C ASN A 60 3.65 12.75 -2.74
N LYS A 61 2.37 12.46 -2.97
CA LYS A 61 1.31 12.70 -1.99
C LYS A 61 1.57 11.92 -0.71
N ILE A 62 1.87 10.62 -0.82
CA ILE A 62 2.13 9.74 0.34
C ILE A 62 3.35 10.19 1.14
N LYS A 63 4.43 10.64 0.48
CA LYS A 63 5.62 11.18 1.17
C LYS A 63 5.32 12.37 2.09
N ASN A 64 4.27 13.13 1.81
CA ASN A 64 3.84 14.27 2.62
C ASN A 64 2.79 13.89 3.68
N LEU A 65 2.38 12.62 3.73
CA LEU A 65 1.45 12.08 4.72
C LEU A 65 2.23 11.33 5.82
N ASN A 66 1.52 11.00 6.91
CA ASN A 66 2.07 10.19 7.99
C ASN A 66 2.12 8.69 7.61
N CYS A 67 2.87 8.36 6.56
CA CYS A 67 3.06 7.00 6.06
C CYS A 67 4.53 6.59 6.20
N LYS A 68 4.79 5.41 6.75
CA LYS A 68 6.14 4.83 6.80
C LYS A 68 6.49 4.21 5.46
N ILE A 69 7.44 4.81 4.75
CA ILE A 69 7.90 4.33 3.45
C ILE A 69 9.15 3.45 3.64
N ILE A 70 9.07 2.20 3.21
CA ILE A 70 10.17 1.23 3.24
C ILE A 70 10.53 0.87 1.80
N LYS A 71 11.64 1.44 1.33
CA LYS A 71 12.13 1.19 -0.03
C LYS A 71 13.00 -0.06 -0.08
N TYR A 72 12.73 -0.92 -1.05
CA TYR A 72 13.58 -2.06 -1.41
C TYR A 72 14.20 -1.85 -2.80
N PRO A 73 15.33 -2.51 -3.12
CA PRO A 73 15.83 -2.56 -4.50
C PRO A 73 14.84 -3.31 -5.41
N LYS A 74 14.93 -3.02 -6.71
CA LYS A 74 14.16 -3.73 -7.74
C LYS A 74 14.62 -5.18 -7.91
N GLU A 75 15.93 -5.40 -7.85
CA GLU A 75 16.51 -6.74 -7.86
C GLU A 75 16.54 -7.29 -6.43
N LYS A 76 15.68 -8.28 -6.17
CA LYS A 76 15.47 -8.92 -4.88
C LYS A 76 14.81 -10.29 -5.09
N ASP A 77 14.96 -11.18 -4.11
CA ASP A 77 14.39 -12.54 -4.16
C ASP A 77 12.92 -12.62 -3.73
N TYR A 78 12.29 -11.49 -3.39
CA TYR A 78 10.93 -11.41 -2.86
C TYR A 78 10.11 -10.38 -3.63
N THR A 79 8.82 -10.66 -3.83
CA THR A 79 7.86 -9.70 -4.34
C THR A 79 7.52 -8.63 -3.29
N ASP A 80 7.06 -7.46 -3.73
CA ASP A 80 6.64 -6.41 -2.79
C ASP A 80 5.44 -6.83 -1.93
N THR A 81 4.58 -7.72 -2.46
CA THR A 81 3.46 -8.28 -1.69
C THR A 81 3.95 -9.23 -0.60
N GLU A 82 4.93 -10.09 -0.88
CA GLU A 82 5.54 -10.94 0.16
C GLU A 82 6.22 -10.10 1.24
N LEU A 83 6.92 -9.03 0.85
CA LEU A 83 7.52 -8.08 1.81
C LEU A 83 6.46 -7.40 2.68
N ALA A 84 5.32 -7.01 2.09
CA ALA A 84 4.19 -6.42 2.83
C ALA A 84 3.54 -7.42 3.80
N VAL A 85 3.36 -8.68 3.39
CA VAL A 85 2.83 -9.74 4.26
C VAL A 85 3.79 -10.06 5.40
N ASN A 86 5.10 -10.12 5.14
CA ASN A 86 6.11 -10.37 6.19
C ASN A 86 6.24 -9.20 7.18
N TYR A 87 5.87 -7.99 6.78
CA TYR A 87 5.86 -6.84 7.68
C TYR A 87 4.63 -6.82 8.60
N ALA A 88 3.51 -7.38 8.14
CA ALA A 88 2.20 -7.38 8.82
C ALA A 88 2.20 -8.18 10.12
#